data_AF-F4NXZ9-F1
#
_entry.id   AF-F4NXZ9-F1
#
_cell.length_a   1.000
_cell.length_b   1.000
_cell.length_c   1.000
_cell.angle_alpha   90.00
_cell.angle_beta   90.00
_cell.angle_gamma   90.00
#
_symmetry.space_group_name_H-M   'P 1'
#
loop_
_entity.id
_entity.type
_entity.pdbx_description
1 polymer ?
#
loop_
_entity_poly.entity_id
_entity_poly.type
_entity_poly.pdbx_seq_one_letter_code
_entity_poly.pdbx_strand_id
1 'polypeptide(L)'
;SVVTSTSGSLIQARKRVLSQYRDWIRSSPTIVDIYKLDITSRTLRARIRQEFEKHRFVTDLQVIDILLFKGRTEYEETMNFWKQKSHVMRFFSNDPYQTTK
;
A
#
# COMPACT_ATOMS: atom_id res chain seq x y z
N SER A 1 -14.42 7.82 -3.35
CA SER A 1 -14.65 7.83 -1.89
C SER A 1 -14.49 6.42 -1.40
N VAL A 2 -13.72 6.23 -0.32
CA VAL A 2 -13.55 4.92 0.32
C VAL A 2 -14.90 4.41 0.83
N VAL A 3 -15.31 3.22 0.39
CA VAL A 3 -16.53 2.56 0.87
C VAL A 3 -16.14 1.34 1.69
N THR A 4 -16.69 1.22 2.89
CA THR A 4 -16.56 0.03 3.73
C THR A 4 -17.43 -1.07 3.13
N SER A 5 -16.80 -2.10 2.58
CA SER A 5 -17.48 -3.28 2.05
C SER A 5 -16.91 -4.52 2.73
N THR A 6 -17.81 -5.37 3.23
CA THR A 6 -17.48 -6.67 3.79
C THR A 6 -17.48 -7.73 2.69
N SER A 7 -16.53 -8.65 2.75
CA SER A 7 -16.41 -9.77 1.83
C SER A 7 -17.25 -10.94 2.34
N GLY A 8 -18.02 -11.60 1.47
CA GLY A 8 -18.81 -12.78 1.85
C GLY A 8 -18.00 -14.09 1.84
N SER A 9 -16.80 -14.08 1.23
CA SER A 9 -15.90 -15.24 1.18
C SER A 9 -14.45 -14.82 0.98
N LEU A 10 -13.51 -15.71 1.33
CA LEU A 10 -12.08 -15.51 1.07
C LEU A 10 -11.74 -15.36 -0.41
N ILE A 11 -12.52 -15.96 -1.31
CA ILE A 11 -12.33 -15.82 -2.76
C ILE A 11 -12.60 -14.38 -3.20
N GLN A 12 -13.69 -13.78 -2.69
CA GLN A 12 -14.00 -12.37 -2.96
C GLN A 12 -12.95 -11.45 -2.37
N ALA A 13 -12.55 -11.68 -1.11
CA ALA A 13 -11.50 -10.90 -0.45
C ALA A 13 -10.18 -10.95 -1.24
N ARG A 14 -9.76 -12.14 -1.70
CA ARG A 14 -8.56 -12.32 -2.51
C ARG A 14 -8.60 -11.51 -3.81
N LYS A 15 -9.74 -11.49 -4.51
CA LYS A 15 -9.91 -10.67 -5.73
C LYS A 15 -9.72 -9.18 -5.42
N ARG A 16 -10.30 -8.70 -4.31
CA ARG A 16 -10.17 -7.30 -3.86
C ARG A 16 -8.72 -6.95 -3.50
N VAL A 17 -8.02 -7.83 -2.77
CA VAL A 17 -6.59 -7.65 -2.42
C VAL A 17 -5.74 -7.55 -3.69
N LEU A 18 -5.94 -8.45 -4.65
CA LEU A 18 -5.20 -8.41 -5.91
C LEU A 18 -5.50 -7.16 -6.74
N SER A 19 -6.76 -6.70 -6.76
CA SER A 19 -7.12 -5.45 -7.43
C SER A 19 -6.41 -4.26 -6.79
N GLN A 20 -6.46 -4.15 -5.47
CA GLN A 20 -5.81 -3.07 -4.74
C GLN A 20 -4.29 -3.09 -4.92
N TYR A 21 -3.66 -4.27 -4.87
CA TYR A 21 -2.23 -4.41 -5.14
C TYR A 21 -1.86 -3.92 -6.55
N ARG A 22 -2.66 -4.25 -7.56
CA ARG A 22 -2.43 -3.78 -8.95
C ARG A 22 -2.54 -2.27 -9.07
N ASP A 23 -3.51 -1.65 -8.39
CA ASP A 23 -3.67 -0.19 -8.37
C ASP A 23 -2.40 0.48 -7.82
N TRP A 24 -1.88 0.00 -6.69
CA TRP A 24 -0.63 0.49 -6.09
C TRP A 24 0.59 0.33 -7.01
N ILE A 25 0.75 -0.82 -7.66
CA ILE A 25 1.90 -1.07 -8.55
C ILE A 25 1.86 -0.15 -9.78
N ARG A 26 0.65 0.15 -10.28
CA ARG A 26 0.43 1.05 -11.43
C ARG A 26 0.62 2.52 -11.07
N SER A 27 0.21 2.95 -9.88
CA SER A 27 0.37 4.33 -9.43
C SER A 27 1.78 4.67 -8.94
N SER A 28 2.60 3.66 -8.64
CA SER A 28 3.98 3.84 -8.17
C SER A 28 4.83 4.90 -8.91
N PRO A 29 4.93 4.94 -10.25
CA PRO A 29 5.68 6.00 -10.95
C PRO A 29 5.08 7.39 -10.67
N THR A 30 3.76 7.53 -10.73
CA THR A 30 3.05 8.77 -10.44
C THR A 30 3.31 9.26 -9.00
N ILE A 31 3.36 8.35 -8.03
CA ILE A 31 3.67 8.68 -6.63
C ILE A 31 5.10 9.23 -6.50
N VAL A 32 6.09 8.59 -7.15
CA VAL A 32 7.48 9.09 -7.13
C VAL A 32 7.56 10.51 -7.71
N ASP A 33 6.84 10.76 -8.80
CA ASP A 33 6.86 12.04 -9.51
C ASP A 33 6.14 13.16 -8.76
N ILE A 34 4.99 12.87 -8.15
CA ILE A 34 4.18 13.82 -7.36
C ILE A 34 4.95 14.22 -6.09
N TYR A 35 5.53 13.25 -5.40
CA TYR A 35 6.20 13.47 -4.13
C TYR A 35 7.69 13.83 -4.24
N LYS A 36 8.25 13.84 -5.46
CA LYS A 36 9.69 14.05 -5.71
C LYS A 36 10.55 13.22 -4.76
N LEU A 37 10.29 11.91 -4.75
CA LEU A 37 11.00 10.98 -3.88
C LEU A 37 12.41 10.70 -4.43
N ASP A 38 13.39 10.55 -3.54
CA ASP A 38 14.78 10.26 -3.90
C ASP A 38 15.02 8.75 -4.18
N ILE A 39 13.96 8.02 -4.51
CA ILE A 39 13.96 6.58 -4.75
C ILE A 39 13.37 6.25 -6.12
N THR A 40 13.77 5.12 -6.68
CA THR A 40 13.21 4.66 -7.95
C THR A 40 11.82 4.05 -7.77
N SER A 41 11.00 4.09 -8.83
CA SER A 41 9.70 3.38 -8.86
C SER A 41 9.84 1.87 -8.61
N ARG A 42 10.98 1.27 -8.97
CA ARG A 42 11.29 -0.13 -8.65
C ARG A 42 11.40 -0.36 -7.14
N THR A 43 12.11 0.52 -6.44
CA THR A 43 12.26 0.47 -4.97
C THR A 43 10.90 0.62 -4.29
N LEU A 44 10.07 1.58 -4.74
CA LEU A 44 8.74 1.76 -4.21
C LEU A 44 7.84 0.53 -4.42
N ARG A 45 7.85 -0.09 -5.60
CA ARG A 45 7.12 -1.35 -5.87
C ARG A 45 7.56 -2.49 -4.97
N ALA A 46 8.87 -2.62 -4.72
CA ALA A 46 9.40 -3.63 -3.80
C ALA A 46 8.89 -3.40 -2.37
N ARG A 47 8.85 -2.13 -1.94
CA ARG A 47 8.33 -1.76 -0.61
C ARG A 47 6.83 -2.04 -0.48
N ILE A 48 6.04 -1.69 -1.50
CA ILE A 48 4.61 -2.03 -1.56
C ILE A 48 4.44 -3.54 -1.41
N ARG A 49 5.20 -4.35 -2.15
CA ARG A 49 5.13 -5.82 -2.03
C ARG A 49 5.43 -6.30 -0.62
N GLN A 50 6.46 -5.78 0.03
CA GLN A 50 6.79 -6.15 1.41
C GLN A 50 5.63 -5.85 2.39
N GLU A 51 4.95 -4.71 2.25
CA GLU A 51 3.80 -4.38 3.11
C GLU A 51 2.61 -5.33 2.92
N PHE A 52 2.35 -5.78 1.69
CA PHE A 52 1.35 -6.81 1.44
C PHE A 52 1.78 -8.17 2.00
N GLU A 53 3.06 -8.54 1.85
CA GLU A 53 3.59 -9.81 2.35
C GLU A 53 3.61 -9.89 3.89
N LYS A 54 3.74 -8.76 4.61
CA LYS A 54 3.63 -8.71 6.08
C LYS A 54 2.32 -9.33 6.60
N HIS A 55 1.25 -9.23 5.81
CA HIS A 55 -0.08 -9.72 6.18
C HIS A 55 -0.47 -11.01 5.45
N ARG A 56 0.49 -11.71 4.83
CA ARG A 56 0.23 -12.90 3.99
C ARG A 56 -0.51 -14.02 4.72
N PHE A 57 -0.21 -14.21 6.01
CA PHE A 57 -0.72 -15.33 6.80
C PHE A 57 -2.03 -15.01 7.54
N VAL A 58 -2.63 -13.84 7.30
CA VAL A 58 -3.93 -13.50 7.89
C VAL A 58 -5.02 -14.33 7.21
N THR A 59 -5.72 -15.13 8.02
CA THR A 59 -6.80 -16.01 7.56
C THR A 59 -8.19 -15.49 7.89
N ASP A 60 -8.30 -14.59 8.87
CA ASP A 60 -9.58 -14.02 9.29
C ASP A 60 -10.10 -13.01 8.25
N LEU A 61 -11.32 -13.28 7.77
CA LEU A 61 -11.99 -12.49 6.74
C LEU A 61 -12.24 -11.05 7.20
N GLN A 62 -12.63 -10.84 8.46
CA GLN A 62 -12.92 -9.51 8.99
C GLN A 62 -11.64 -8.66 9.06
N VAL A 63 -10.53 -9.28 9.47
CA VAL A 63 -9.22 -8.63 9.51
C VAL A 63 -8.76 -8.25 8.10
N ILE A 64 -8.95 -9.14 7.11
CA ILE A 64 -8.62 -8.85 5.71
C ILE A 64 -9.42 -7.64 5.20
N ASP A 65 -10.71 -7.56 5.50
CA ASP A 65 -11.55 -6.43 5.07
C ASP A 65 -11.11 -5.10 5.71
N ILE A 66 -10.72 -5.12 7.00
CA ILE A 66 -10.15 -3.95 7.68
C ILE A 66 -8.83 -3.53 7.02
N LEU A 67 -7.96 -4.48 6.67
CA LEU A 67 -6.69 -4.20 5.99
C LEU A 67 -6.91 -3.63 4.59
N LEU A 68 -7.87 -4.18 3.84
CA LEU A 68 -8.30 -3.66 2.54
C LEU A 68 -8.80 -2.21 2.65
N PHE A 69 -9.62 -1.92 3.66
CA PHE A 69 -10.11 -0.57 3.91
C PHE A 69 -8.95 0.39 4.20
N LYS A 70 -8.06 0.04 5.14
CA LYS A 70 -6.86 0.83 5.47
C LYS A 70 -5.99 1.07 4.23
N GLY A 71 -5.72 0.02 3.45
CA GLY A 71 -4.92 0.13 2.23
C GLY A 71 -5.56 1.00 1.15
N ARG A 72 -6.90 1.12 1.13
CA ARG A 72 -7.61 1.98 0.17
C ARG A 72 -7.59 3.44 0.63
N THR A 73 -7.78 3.67 1.92
CA THR A 73 -7.65 5.01 2.52
C THR A 73 -6.26 5.57 2.30
N GLU A 74 -5.22 4.78 2.59
CA GLU A 74 -3.82 5.17 2.32
C GLU A 74 -3.57 5.48 0.84
N TYR A 75 -4.17 4.72 -0.07
CA TYR A 75 -4.05 4.96 -1.51
C TYR A 75 -4.70 6.28 -1.94
N GLU A 76 -5.92 6.56 -1.47
CA GLU A 76 -6.62 7.81 -1.78
C GLU A 76 -5.88 9.02 -1.20
N GLU A 77 -5.41 8.94 0.05
CA GLU A 77 -4.61 10.01 0.68
C GLU A 77 -3.30 10.29 -0.08
N THR A 78 -2.66 9.25 -0.63
CA THR A 78 -1.41 9.38 -1.40
C THR A 78 -1.70 9.98 -2.78
N MET A 79 -2.69 9.45 -3.51
CA MET A 79 -2.97 9.89 -4.88
C MET A 79 -3.61 11.28 -4.93
N ASN A 80 -4.40 11.65 -3.92
CA ASN A 80 -4.99 12.99 -3.82
C ASN A 80 -4.03 14.01 -3.20
N PHE A 81 -2.79 13.61 -2.89
CA PHE A 81 -1.78 14.48 -2.30
C PHE A 81 -2.21 15.11 -0.96
N TRP A 82 -2.95 14.35 -0.13
CA TRP A 82 -3.32 14.77 1.22
C TRP A 82 -2.19 14.53 2.24
N LYS A 83 -1.29 13.61 1.92
CA LYS A 83 -0.08 13.33 2.71
C LYS A 83 1.12 14.10 2.18
N GLN A 84 2.12 14.32 3.05
CA GLN A 84 3.44 14.90 2.72
C GLN A 84 4.50 13.81 2.47
N LYS A 85 5.63 14.18 1.82
CA LYS A 85 6.79 13.31 1.53
C LYS A 85 7.28 12.53 2.76
N SER A 86 7.35 13.17 3.93
CA SER A 86 7.77 12.54 5.20
C SER A 86 6.94 11.30 5.56
N HIS A 87 5.61 11.35 5.36
CA HIS A 87 4.71 10.24 5.64
C HIS A 87 4.98 9.04 4.73
N VAL A 88 5.24 9.29 3.43
CA VAL A 88 5.59 8.24 2.47
C VAL A 88 6.96 7.64 2.81
N MET A 89 7.93 8.49 3.15
CA MET A 89 9.29 8.07 3.51
C MET A 89 9.35 7.28 4.82
N ARG A 90 8.40 7.48 5.75
CA ARG A 90 8.29 6.70 6.99
C ARG A 90 8.15 5.19 6.73
N PHE A 91 7.53 4.79 5.62
CA PHE A 91 7.48 3.38 5.26
C PHE A 91 8.88 2.80 5.04
N PHE A 92 9.86 3.59 4.64
CA PHE A 92 11.22 3.15 4.39
C PHE A 92 12.12 3.22 5.64
N SER A 93 11.81 4.06 6.63
CA SER A 93 12.64 4.27 7.84
C SER A 93 12.78 3.04 8.75
N ASN A 94 11.89 2.05 8.63
CA ASN A 94 11.96 0.80 9.40
C ASN A 94 12.66 -0.33 8.64
N ASP A 95 13.33 -0.02 7.53
CA ASP A 95 14.09 -1.02 6.79
C ASP A 95 15.48 -1.16 7.44
N PRO A 96 15.81 -2.30 8.09
CA PRO A 96 17.10 -2.48 8.77
C PRO A 96 18.30 -2.45 7.82
N TYR A 97 18.07 -2.37 6.50
CA TYR A 97 19.09 -2.26 5.45
C TYR A 97 19.27 -0.83 4.92
N GLN A 98 18.59 0.18 5.49
CA GLN A 98 18.97 1.56 5.23
C GLN A 98 20.26 1.89 5.98
N THR A 99 21.40 1.66 5.31
CA THR A 99 22.67 2.25 5.72
C THR A 99 22.47 3.77 5.77
N THR A 100 22.39 4.32 6.98
CA THR A 100 22.61 5.74 7.24
C THR A 100 23.89 6.16 6.51
N LYS A 101 23.73 7.02 5.50
CA LYS A 101 24.86 7.78 4.98
C LYS A 101 25.20 8.89 5.96
#